data_AF-A8ZMG7-F1
#
_entry.id   AF-A8ZMG7-F1
#
_cell.length_a   1.000
_cell.length_b   1.000
_cell.length_c   1.000
_cell.angle_alpha   90.00
_cell.angle_beta   90.00
_cell.angle_gamma   90.00
#
_symmetry.space_group_name_H-M   'P 1'
#
loop_
_entity.id
_entity.type
_entity.pdbx_description
1 polymer ?
#
loop_
_entity_poly.entity_id
_entity_poly.type
_entity_poly.pdbx_seq_one_letter_code
_entity_poly.pdbx_strand_id
1 'polypeptide(L)'
;MPPIPIRWVLIRDPQGRCKPQALLCTDLEISSIKMMQWFRQGWQVEVTFEEVRAHLGVETQRQWSDQAILRTTPALLALFSIVTALAHQLQSTHPVACPMTAWYRKLNPSFADALAQVRRH
;
A
#
# COMPACT_ATOMS: atom_id res chain seq x y z
N MET A 1 34.47 -5.27 5.03
CA MET A 1 33.92 -4.18 4.20
C MET A 1 34.03 -2.89 5.00
N PRO A 2 34.39 -1.75 4.39
CA PRO A 2 34.46 -0.48 5.11
C PRO A 2 33.06 0.02 5.52
N PRO A 3 32.95 0.81 6.60
CA PRO A 3 31.69 1.40 7.03
C PRO A 3 31.16 2.39 5.99
N ILE A 4 29.85 2.39 5.77
CA ILE A 4 29.15 3.31 4.84
C ILE A 4 28.49 4.41 5.68
N PRO A 5 28.63 5.70 5.31
CA PRO A 5 27.94 6.79 5.99
C PRO A 5 26.41 6.64 5.86
N ILE A 6 25.69 6.90 6.94
CA ILE A 6 24.23 6.83 7.00
C ILE A 6 23.70 8.12 7.61
N ARG A 7 22.71 8.73 6.95
CA ARG A 7 21.94 9.83 7.52
C ARG A 7 20.82 9.28 8.38
N TRP A 8 20.61 9.87 9.54
CA TRP A 8 19.53 9.48 10.44
C TRP A 8 18.76 10.69 10.95
N VAL A 9 17.48 10.48 11.24
CA VAL A 9 16.58 11.49 11.79
C VAL A 9 15.87 10.89 12.99
N LEU A 10 15.96 11.58 14.14
CA LEU A 10 15.26 11.20 15.35
C LEU A 10 13.92 11.92 15.44
N ILE A 11 12.85 11.14 15.49
CA ILE A 11 11.48 11.61 15.70
C ILE A 11 11.17 11.43 17.18
N ARG A 12 10.74 12.52 17.82
CA ARG A 12 10.26 12.53 19.20
C ARG A 12 8.87 13.13 19.23
N ASP A 13 7.93 12.43 19.86
CA ASP A 13 6.61 12.99 20.15
C ASP A 13 6.76 13.96 21.33
N PRO A 14 6.44 15.26 21.17
CA PRO A 14 6.52 16.23 22.25
C PRO A 14 5.59 15.90 23.43
N GLN A 15 4.52 15.12 23.20
CA GLN A 15 3.58 14.70 24.24
C GLN A 15 3.97 13.37 24.90
N GLY A 16 5.04 12.72 24.44
CA GLY A 16 5.54 11.47 25.01
C GLY A 16 4.61 10.26 24.85
N ARG A 17 3.61 10.31 23.97
CA ARG A 17 2.69 9.18 23.71
C ARG A 17 3.34 8.12 22.83
N CYS A 18 4.25 8.54 21.95
CA CYS A 18 5.04 7.63 21.12
C CYS A 18 6.49 7.57 21.60
N LYS A 19 7.06 6.36 21.59
CA LYS A 19 8.50 6.17 21.84
C LYS A 19 9.31 6.89 20.74
N PRO A 20 10.47 7.48 21.07
CA PRO A 20 11.36 8.03 20.07
C PRO A 20 11.74 6.99 19.01
N GLN A 21 11.73 7.39 17.75
CA GLN A 21 12.06 6.52 16.61
C GLN A 21 13.15 7.16 15.77
N ALA A 22 14.13 6.37 15.34
CA ALA A 22 15.15 6.81 14.41
C ALA A 22 14.83 6.26 13.01
N LEU A 23 14.74 7.16 12.03
CA LEU A 23 14.75 6.81 10.62
C LEU A 23 16.21 6.82 10.14
N LEU A 24 16.57 5.89 9.25
CA LEU A 24 17.90 5.80 8.64
C LEU A 24 17.79 5.81 7.11
N CYS A 25 18.70 6.49 6.42
CA CYS A 25 18.75 6.56 4.96
C CYS A 25 20.20 6.60 4.48
N THR A 26 20.44 5.92 3.36
CA THR A 26 21.73 5.90 2.66
C THR A 26 21.95 7.14 1.80
N ASP A 27 20.88 7.84 1.42
CA ASP A 27 20.96 9.15 0.78
C ASP A 27 21.26 10.22 1.84
N LEU A 28 22.46 10.82 1.76
CA LEU A 28 22.94 11.80 2.73
C LEU A 28 22.38 13.20 2.50
N GLU A 29 21.84 13.50 1.32
CA GLU A 29 21.39 14.85 0.94
C GLU A 29 19.88 15.05 1.21
N ILE A 30 19.17 13.97 1.55
CA ILE A 30 17.73 14.04 1.74
C ILE A 30 17.32 14.90 2.94
N SER A 31 16.30 15.72 2.76
CA SER A 31 15.74 16.51 3.86
C SER A 31 15.00 15.63 4.87
N SER A 32 15.04 16.02 6.14
CA SER A 32 14.41 15.28 7.23
C SER A 32 12.89 15.13 7.06
N ILE A 33 12.23 16.15 6.49
CA ILE A 33 10.79 16.13 6.19
C ILE A 33 10.49 15.08 5.12
N LYS A 34 11.29 15.02 4.05
CA LYS A 34 11.09 14.07 2.96
C LYS A 34 11.31 12.62 3.42
N MET A 35 12.31 12.40 4.26
CA MET A 35 12.56 11.10 4.90
C MET A 35 11.34 10.62 5.71
N MET A 36 10.71 11.51 6.48
CA MET A 36 9.49 11.21 7.23
C MET A 36 8.30 10.89 6.30
N GLN A 37 8.15 11.63 5.20
CA GLN A 37 7.11 11.37 4.20
C GLN A 37 7.27 10.01 3.53
N TRP A 38 8.50 9.59 3.22
CA TRP A 38 8.79 8.27 2.66
C TRP A 38 8.53 7.14 3.65
N PHE A 39 8.86 7.34 4.93
CA PHE A 39 8.56 6.35 5.95
C PHE A 39 7.05 5.99 5.97
N ARG A 40 6.19 7.01 5.83
CA ARG A 40 4.74 6.80 5.72
C ARG A 40 4.33 5.97 4.48
N GLN A 41 5.08 6.00 3.39
CA GLN A 41 4.75 5.23 2.18
C GLN A 41 4.85 3.72 2.41
N GLY A 42 5.65 3.27 3.38
CA GLY A 42 5.74 1.85 3.75
C GLY A 42 4.40 1.23 4.14
N TRP A 43 3.51 2.03 4.76
CA TRP A 43 2.16 1.57 5.14
C TRP A 43 1.29 1.18 3.94
N GLN A 44 1.54 1.73 2.75
CA GLN A 44 0.77 1.37 1.56
C GLN A 44 0.99 -0.08 1.14
N VAL A 45 2.17 -0.64 1.44
CA VAL A 45 2.48 -2.05 1.18
C VAL A 45 1.63 -2.96 2.06
N GLU A 46 1.48 -2.63 3.34
CA GLU A 46 0.62 -3.39 4.27
C GLU A 46 -0.83 -3.40 3.81
N VAL A 47 -1.36 -2.24 3.39
CA VAL A 47 -2.72 -2.13 2.84
C VAL A 47 -2.85 -2.97 1.56
N THR A 48 -1.84 -2.97 0.70
CA THR A 48 -1.84 -3.80 -0.52
C THR A 48 -1.94 -5.28 -0.17
N PHE A 49 -1.15 -5.76 0.80
CA PHE A 49 -1.23 -7.15 1.23
C PHE A 49 -2.59 -7.50 1.84
N GLU A 50 -3.18 -6.60 2.63
CA GLU A 50 -4.53 -6.82 3.16
C GLU A 50 -5.57 -6.94 2.05
N GLU A 51 -5.61 -5.98 1.13
CA GLU A 51 -6.60 -5.93 0.05
C GLU A 51 -6.46 -7.12 -0.92
N VAL A 52 -5.23 -7.53 -1.23
CA VAL A 52 -4.98 -8.66 -2.12
C VAL A 52 -5.40 -9.98 -1.47
N ARG A 53 -5.22 -10.14 -0.15
CA ARG A 53 -5.72 -11.31 0.58
C ARG A 53 -7.24 -11.33 0.62
N ALA A 54 -7.86 -10.20 0.98
CA ALA A 54 -9.30 -10.06 1.13
C ALA A 54 -10.06 -10.23 -0.19
N HIS A 55 -9.53 -9.70 -1.30
CA HIS A 55 -10.30 -9.57 -2.55
C HIS A 55 -9.78 -10.39 -3.72
N LEU A 56 -8.49 -10.77 -3.72
CA LEU A 56 -7.88 -11.53 -4.81
C LEU A 56 -7.48 -12.96 -4.41
N GLY A 57 -7.67 -13.33 -3.14
CA GLY A 57 -7.51 -14.70 -2.67
C GLY A 57 -6.06 -15.18 -2.60
N VAL A 58 -5.10 -14.30 -2.31
CA VAL A 58 -3.68 -14.69 -2.16
C VAL A 58 -3.48 -15.78 -1.10
N GLU A 59 -4.15 -15.70 0.06
CA GLU A 59 -4.02 -16.70 1.14
C GLU A 59 -4.96 -17.90 0.98
N THR A 60 -5.96 -17.83 0.10
CA THR A 60 -6.99 -18.87 -0.04
C THR A 60 -6.77 -19.80 -1.25
N GLN A 61 -5.59 -19.72 -1.88
CA GLN A 61 -5.21 -20.62 -2.97
C GLN A 61 -5.06 -22.06 -2.49
N ARG A 62 -5.58 -23.02 -3.26
CA ARG A 62 -5.46 -24.46 -2.99
C ARG A 62 -4.38 -25.14 -3.84
N GLN A 63 -3.32 -24.41 -4.18
CA GLN A 63 -2.20 -24.93 -4.96
C GLN A 63 -1.20 -25.64 -4.02
N TRP A 64 -0.67 -26.78 -4.44
CA TRP A 64 0.17 -27.66 -3.60
C TRP A 64 1.64 -27.73 -4.02
N SER A 65 2.07 -26.91 -4.99
CA SER A 65 3.47 -26.88 -5.43
C SER A 65 4.08 -25.49 -5.26
N ASP A 66 5.35 -25.46 -4.84
CA ASP A 66 6.12 -24.22 -4.71
C ASP A 66 6.13 -23.43 -6.02
N GLN A 67 6.25 -24.11 -7.15
CA GLN A 67 6.23 -23.46 -8.45
C GLN A 67 4.87 -22.82 -8.78
N ALA A 68 3.75 -23.38 -8.32
CA ALA A 68 2.45 -22.74 -8.49
C ALA A 68 2.38 -21.46 -7.66
N ILE A 69 2.80 -21.50 -6.39
CA ILE A 69 2.82 -20.34 -5.48
C ILE A 69 3.71 -19.21 -6.05
N LEU A 70 4.90 -19.56 -6.55
CA LEU A 70 5.85 -18.64 -7.18
C LEU A 70 5.29 -17.96 -8.43
N ARG A 71 4.31 -18.55 -9.12
CA ARG A 71 3.66 -17.98 -10.30
C ARG A 71 2.42 -17.17 -9.93
N THR A 72 1.58 -17.68 -9.04
CA THR A 72 0.27 -17.10 -8.74
C THR A 72 0.37 -15.84 -7.88
N THR A 73 1.28 -15.81 -6.91
CA THR A 73 1.45 -14.65 -6.01
C THR A 73 1.83 -13.37 -6.78
N PRO A 74 2.88 -13.36 -7.63
CA PRO A 74 3.19 -12.17 -8.43
C PRO A 74 2.08 -11.86 -9.46
N ALA A 75 1.39 -12.86 -10.00
CA ALA A 75 0.27 -12.63 -10.91
C ALA A 75 -0.91 -11.91 -10.22
N LEU A 76 -1.23 -12.24 -8.96
CA LEU A 76 -2.27 -11.54 -8.21
C LEU A 76 -1.86 -10.11 -7.82
N LEU A 77 -0.57 -9.88 -7.49
CA LEU A 77 -0.05 -8.52 -7.28
C LEU A 77 -0.05 -7.68 -8.57
N ALA A 78 0.23 -8.32 -9.72
CA ALA A 78 0.09 -7.68 -11.02
C ALA A 78 -1.38 -7.33 -11.30
N LEU A 79 -2.32 -8.23 -11.00
CA LEU A 79 -3.76 -7.97 -11.13
C LEU A 79 -4.21 -6.80 -10.25
N PHE A 80 -3.75 -6.73 -9.00
CA PHE A 80 -4.00 -5.57 -8.12
C PHE A 80 -3.53 -4.26 -8.76
N SER A 81 -2.33 -4.27 -9.35
CA SER A 81 -1.75 -3.10 -10.02
C SER A 81 -2.59 -2.68 -11.24
N ILE A 82 -3.00 -3.65 -12.06
CA ILE A 82 -3.86 -3.42 -13.24
C ILE A 82 -5.20 -2.83 -12.81
N VAL A 83 -5.87 -3.40 -11.80
CA VAL A 83 -7.16 -2.90 -11.31
C VAL A 83 -7.03 -1.47 -10.79
N THR A 84 -5.98 -1.18 -10.02
CA THR A 84 -5.72 0.18 -9.51
C THR A 84 -5.47 1.18 -10.64
N ALA A 85 -4.67 0.80 -11.65
CA ALA A 85 -4.39 1.65 -12.80
C ALA A 85 -5.65 1.90 -13.65
N LEU A 86 -6.45 0.86 -13.90
CA LEU A 86 -7.71 0.97 -14.65
C LEU A 86 -8.73 1.84 -13.89
N ALA A 87 -8.87 1.64 -12.57
CA ALA A 87 -9.75 2.48 -11.76
C ALA A 87 -9.30 3.95 -11.74
N HIS A 88 -8.00 4.21 -11.72
CA HIS A 88 -7.46 5.57 -11.83
C HIS A 88 -7.80 6.22 -13.18
N GLN A 89 -7.67 5.47 -14.28
CA GLN A 89 -8.08 5.95 -15.61
C GLN A 89 -9.58 6.20 -15.68
N LEU A 90 -10.40 5.27 -15.19
CA LEU A 90 -11.85 5.37 -15.15
C LEU A 90 -12.33 6.54 -14.30
N GLN A 91 -11.63 6.90 -13.22
CA GLN A 91 -12.01 8.02 -12.34
C GLN A 91 -12.19 9.35 -13.07
N SER A 92 -11.48 9.57 -14.20
CA SER A 92 -11.62 10.76 -15.04
C SER A 92 -12.99 10.87 -15.75
N THR A 93 -13.60 9.74 -16.08
CA THR A 93 -14.83 9.65 -16.89
C THR A 93 -16.03 9.19 -16.06
N HIS A 94 -15.77 8.31 -15.10
CA HIS A 94 -16.72 7.74 -14.15
C HIS A 94 -16.12 7.85 -12.75
N PRO A 95 -16.49 8.88 -11.97
CA PRO A 95 -16.03 9.00 -10.59
C PRO A 95 -16.37 7.73 -9.80
N VAL A 96 -15.37 7.15 -9.13
CA VAL A 96 -15.61 5.99 -8.26
C VAL A 96 -16.59 6.42 -7.17
N ALA A 97 -17.79 5.83 -7.18
CA ALA A 97 -18.74 6.05 -6.10
C ALA A 97 -18.13 5.53 -4.80
N CYS A 98 -18.05 6.39 -3.78
CA CYS A 98 -17.66 5.97 -2.45
C CYS A 98 -18.93 5.52 -1.71
N PRO A 99 -19.18 4.21 -1.56
CA PRO A 99 -20.42 3.74 -0.95
C PRO A 99 -20.52 4.24 0.49
N MET A 100 -21.66 4.81 0.82
CA MET A 100 -21.97 5.25 2.18
C MET A 100 -22.70 4.13 2.89
N THR A 101 -22.16 3.68 4.02
CA THR A 101 -22.84 2.70 4.88
C THR A 101 -23.51 3.44 6.04
N ALA A 102 -24.53 2.84 6.65
CA ALA A 102 -25.23 3.43 7.79
C ALA A 102 -24.30 3.71 8.99
N TRP A 103 -23.17 3.00 9.08
CA TRP A 103 -22.25 3.03 10.22
C TRP A 103 -21.02 3.91 10.00
N TYR A 104 -20.67 4.22 8.75
CA TYR A 104 -19.49 5.02 8.43
C TYR A 104 -19.57 5.69 7.05
N ARG A 105 -19.10 6.93 6.99
CA ARG A 105 -18.89 7.69 5.75
C ARG A 105 -17.41 7.69 5.39
N LYS A 106 -17.10 7.04 4.29
CA LYS A 106 -15.74 7.01 3.72
C LYS A 106 -15.56 8.20 2.77
N LEU A 107 -14.37 8.82 2.84
CA LEU A 107 -14.03 10.01 2.04
C LEU A 107 -13.29 9.67 0.74
N ASN A 108 -12.59 8.55 0.71
CA ASN A 108 -11.80 8.10 -0.44
C ASN A 108 -12.19 6.66 -0.81
N PRO A 109 -12.21 6.27 -2.09
CA PRO A 109 -12.47 4.88 -2.49
C PRO A 109 -11.37 3.93 -1.97
N SER A 110 -11.72 2.67 -1.69
CA SER A 110 -10.72 1.59 -1.46
C SER A 110 -10.54 0.74 -2.70
N PHE A 111 -9.63 -0.23 -2.62
CA PHE A 111 -9.42 -1.18 -3.68
C PHE A 111 -10.67 -2.03 -3.97
N ALA A 112 -11.46 -2.42 -2.97
CA ALA A 112 -12.76 -3.05 -3.20
C ALA A 112 -13.70 -2.22 -4.11
N ASP A 113 -13.76 -0.90 -3.91
CA ASP A 113 -14.58 0.01 -4.72
C ASP A 113 -14.03 0.10 -6.15
N ALA A 114 -12.71 0.20 -6.28
CA ALA A 114 -12.00 0.18 -7.56
C ALA A 114 -12.25 -1.12 -8.33
N LEU A 115 -12.14 -2.28 -7.67
CA LEU A 115 -12.41 -3.59 -8.25
C LEU A 115 -13.86 -3.72 -8.72
N ALA A 116 -14.82 -3.25 -7.92
CA ALA A 116 -16.23 -3.24 -8.29
C ALA A 116 -16.53 -2.29 -9.45
N GLN A 117 -15.81 -1.17 -9.57
CA GLN A 117 -15.91 -0.29 -10.73
C GLN A 117 -15.35 -0.93 -11.99
N VAL A 118 -14.12 -1.46 -11.94
CA VAL A 118 -13.48 -2.11 -13.10
C VAL A 118 -14.30 -3.30 -13.60
N ARG A 119 -15.00 -4.04 -12.73
CA ARG A 119 -15.89 -5.15 -13.15
C ARG A 119 -17.17 -4.70 -13.87
N ARG A 120 -17.57 -3.42 -13.76
CA ARG A 120 -18.81 -2.90 -14.36
C ARG A 120 -18.59 -2.28 -15.74
N HIS A 121 -17.34 -2.08 -16.16
CA HIS A 121 -16.94 -1.49 -17.43
C HIS A 121 -16.12 -2.50 -18.25
#